data_AF-A0A2N2LNS1-F1
#
_entry.id   AF-A0A2N2LNS1-F1
#
_cell.length_a   1.000
_cell.length_b   1.000
_cell.length_c   1.000
_cell.angle_alpha   90.00
_cell.angle_beta   90.00
_cell.angle_gamma   90.00
#
_symmetry.space_group_name_H-M   'P 1'
#
loop_
_entity.id
_entity.type
_entity.pdbx_description
1 polymer ?
#
loop_
_entity_poly.entity_id
_entity_poly.type
_entity_poly.pdbx_seq_one_letter_code
_entity_poly.pdbx_strand_id
1 'polypeptide(L)'
;MTTTTKEQPINLGKGMQKLERRRRISMGIIFLAAALLIWFAFVTDLQPGVETRFMMNPGGGSAEAADWVFPTGLVLNIIAAISAMLGAFQIIRGFGKLTYGALALVAVLFIFSFLSWATAGGQTNLAGLLRVMVVRAVPLTLGAMSGILCERAGIINIAIEGMMLTAAFVSTVFSSLFHNLLIGLLAGVLAGGIMGIIHGVLCIKYKINQIISGTVINIFATGITSYLSSKFIQKVEYQYLNEPGMFPQINVPVLSKIPFFGPILFSHNMYVFAMFFFVILLTFMLFKTRWGLRLRSVGEHPKAADTLGINVFKTQYMAVVLGGMMAGFGGTYFSLGSSGRFDEVMTAGRGFIGLAAMIFG
;
A
#
# COMPACT_ATOMS: atom_id res chain seq x y z
N MET A 1 -64.26 -0.50 -0.92
CA MET A 1 -63.55 -0.06 0.30
C MET A 1 -62.07 0.07 -0.01
N THR A 2 -61.63 1.28 -0.34
CA THR A 2 -60.24 1.64 -0.64
C THR A 2 -59.61 2.21 0.63
N THR A 3 -58.80 1.41 1.32
CA THR A 3 -57.98 1.87 2.44
C THR A 3 -56.70 2.50 1.90
N THR A 4 -56.70 3.82 1.80
CA THR A 4 -55.50 4.64 1.57
C THR A 4 -54.63 4.63 2.82
N THR A 5 -53.56 3.84 2.83
CA THR A 5 -52.44 4.02 3.76
C THR A 5 -51.73 5.32 3.42
N LYS A 6 -51.92 6.35 4.26
CA LYS A 6 -51.12 7.58 4.24
C LYS A 6 -49.66 7.21 4.53
N GLU A 7 -48.81 7.17 3.51
CA GLU A 7 -47.37 7.23 3.71
C GLU A 7 -47.03 8.58 4.38
N GLN A 8 -46.55 8.52 5.62
CA GLN A 8 -46.00 9.69 6.29
C GLN A 8 -44.69 10.09 5.58
N PRO A 9 -44.50 11.38 5.24
CA PRO A 9 -43.25 11.83 4.64
C PRO A 9 -42.11 11.61 5.64
N ILE A 10 -41.18 10.71 5.29
CA ILE A 10 -39.95 10.50 6.05
C ILE A 10 -39.23 11.85 6.13
N ASN A 11 -39.15 12.41 7.34
CA ASN A 11 -38.51 13.70 7.58
C ASN A 11 -36.98 13.54 7.51
N LEU A 12 -36.48 13.44 6.27
CA LEU A 12 -35.06 13.22 5.91
C LEU A 12 -34.12 14.20 6.63
N GLY A 13 -34.57 15.43 6.89
CA GLY A 13 -33.79 16.46 7.60
C GLY A 13 -33.45 16.10 9.05
N LYS A 14 -34.41 15.54 9.81
CA LYS A 14 -34.17 15.12 11.21
C LYS A 14 -33.23 13.91 11.30
N GLY A 15 -33.32 13.00 10.32
CA GLY A 15 -32.43 11.84 10.21
C GLY A 15 -30.97 12.25 9.96
N MET A 16 -30.76 13.16 9.00
CA MET A 16 -29.42 13.67 8.69
C MET A 16 -28.80 14.47 9.84
N GLN A 17 -29.57 15.34 10.51
CA GLN A 17 -29.08 16.09 11.68
C GLN A 17 -28.67 15.16 12.84
N LYS A 18 -29.39 14.06 13.05
CA LYS A 18 -29.05 13.05 14.07
C LYS A 18 -27.78 12.29 13.72
N LEU A 19 -27.58 11.95 12.45
CA LEU A 19 -26.35 11.31 11.94
C LEU A 19 -25.13 12.22 12.08
N GLU A 20 -25.26 13.50 11.71
CA GLU A 20 -24.17 14.48 11.85
C GLU A 20 -23.80 14.72 13.31
N ARG A 21 -24.79 14.84 14.20
CA ARG A 21 -24.56 14.95 15.65
C ARG A 21 -23.86 13.71 16.21
N ARG A 22 -24.28 12.50 15.81
CA ARG A 22 -23.63 11.25 16.21
C ARG A 22 -22.18 11.21 15.74
N ARG A 23 -21.91 11.45 14.46
CA ARG A 23 -20.54 11.49 13.92
C ARG A 23 -19.66 12.50 14.65
N ARG A 24 -20.20 13.70 14.92
CA ARG A 24 -19.49 14.75 15.66
C ARG A 24 -19.08 14.27 17.05
N ILE A 25 -20.02 13.72 17.82
CA ILE A 25 -19.77 13.23 19.17
C ILE A 25 -18.81 12.04 19.15
N SER A 26 -19.04 11.06 18.28
CA SER A 26 -18.17 9.88 18.15
C SER A 26 -16.72 10.25 17.83
N MET A 27 -16.50 11.17 16.88
CA MET A 27 -15.14 11.63 16.54
C MET A 27 -14.50 12.40 17.71
N GLY A 28 -15.27 13.23 18.40
CA GLY A 28 -14.77 13.94 19.58
C GLY A 28 -14.39 13.00 20.73
N ILE A 29 -15.16 11.93 20.94
CA ILE A 29 -14.82 10.87 21.91
C ILE A 29 -13.52 10.16 21.52
N ILE A 30 -13.31 9.86 20.23
CA ILE A 30 -12.07 9.25 19.74
C ILE A 30 -10.86 10.14 20.06
N PHE A 31 -10.97 11.45 19.85
CA PHE A 31 -9.87 12.38 20.14
C PHE A 31 -9.58 12.48 21.64
N LEU A 32 -10.62 12.52 22.49
CA LEU A 32 -10.47 12.49 23.94
C LEU A 32 -9.87 11.16 24.42
N ALA A 33 -10.28 10.03 23.84
CA ALA A 33 -9.73 8.72 24.15
C ALA A 33 -8.23 8.65 23.78
N ALA A 34 -7.84 9.19 22.62
CA ALA A 34 -6.43 9.30 22.24
C ALA A 34 -5.65 10.18 23.23
N ALA A 35 -6.20 11.32 23.64
CA ALA A 35 -5.58 12.20 24.63
C ALA A 35 -5.38 11.51 26.00
N LEU A 36 -6.41 10.81 26.48
CA LEU A 36 -6.36 10.04 27.72
C LEU A 36 -5.35 8.91 27.64
N LEU A 37 -5.29 8.21 26.50
CA LEU A 37 -4.32 7.14 26.27
C LEU A 37 -2.90 7.69 26.27
N ILE A 38 -2.63 8.81 25.59
CA ILE A 38 -1.30 9.45 25.61
C ILE A 38 -0.91 9.81 27.04
N TRP A 39 -1.80 10.46 27.79
CA TRP A 39 -1.46 10.89 29.14
C TRP A 39 -1.29 9.68 30.08
N PHE A 40 -2.26 8.77 30.11
CA PHE A 40 -2.25 7.65 31.03
C PHE A 40 -1.17 6.62 30.70
N ALA A 41 -1.01 6.23 29.44
CA ALA A 41 -0.07 5.17 29.07
C ALA A 41 1.35 5.67 28.82
N PHE A 42 1.53 6.90 28.31
CA PHE A 42 2.85 7.38 27.90
C PHE A 42 3.48 8.36 28.89
N VAL A 43 2.70 9.17 29.60
CA VAL A 43 3.27 10.17 30.53
C VAL A 43 3.53 9.57 31.91
N THR A 44 2.64 8.73 32.43
CA THR A 44 2.74 8.23 33.82
C THR A 44 3.95 7.34 34.07
N ASP A 45 4.42 6.64 33.03
CA ASP A 45 5.54 5.71 33.07
C ASP A 45 6.92 6.40 32.88
N LEU A 46 6.94 7.73 32.70
CA LEU A 46 8.16 8.46 32.35
C LEU A 46 8.93 8.94 33.59
N GLN A 47 10.25 8.72 33.58
CA GLN A 47 11.14 9.35 34.57
C GLN A 47 11.21 10.88 34.35
N PRO A 48 11.27 11.69 35.42
CA PRO A 48 11.39 13.13 35.30
C PRO A 48 12.67 13.57 34.56
N GLY A 49 12.55 14.52 33.64
CA GLY A 49 13.70 15.12 32.95
C GLY A 49 14.29 14.29 31.81
N VAL A 50 13.64 13.18 31.41
CA VAL A 50 14.07 12.37 30.27
C VAL A 50 13.94 13.16 28.96
N GLU A 51 15.00 13.13 28.16
CA GLU A 51 15.04 13.68 26.81
C GLU A 51 14.96 12.56 25.76
N THR A 52 14.33 12.88 24.64
CA THR A 52 14.31 12.02 23.45
C THR A 52 15.03 12.73 22.31
N ARG A 53 15.88 12.00 21.58
CA ARG A 53 16.55 12.49 20.38
C ARG A 53 16.00 11.81 19.13
N PHE A 54 15.38 12.57 18.24
CA PHE A 54 15.02 12.10 16.91
C PHE A 54 16.09 12.53 15.91
N MET A 55 16.85 11.54 15.42
CA MET A 55 17.86 11.77 14.39
C MET A 55 17.17 12.03 13.05
N MET A 56 17.54 13.13 12.40
CA MET A 56 16.93 13.60 11.15
C MET A 56 17.75 13.24 9.91
N ASN A 57 18.88 12.55 10.10
CA ASN A 57 19.71 12.07 9.01
C ASN A 57 19.46 10.57 8.74
N PRO A 58 18.82 10.21 7.61
CA PRO A 58 18.50 8.82 7.28
C PRO A 58 19.71 7.99 6.82
N GLY A 59 20.91 8.60 6.73
CA GLY A 59 22.12 7.95 6.21
C GLY A 59 22.12 7.80 4.68
N GLY A 60 23.28 7.99 4.05
CA GLY A 60 23.46 7.82 2.59
C GLY A 60 23.07 9.02 1.72
N GLY A 61 22.82 10.20 2.32
CA GLY A 61 22.62 11.47 1.61
C GLY A 61 23.62 12.53 2.09
N SER A 62 23.92 13.52 1.25
CA SER A 62 24.85 14.62 1.57
C SER A 62 24.20 15.78 2.34
N ALA A 63 22.89 15.70 2.59
CA ALA A 63 22.11 16.76 3.21
C ALA A 63 21.87 16.42 4.69
N GLU A 64 22.47 17.20 5.57
CA GLU A 64 22.30 17.07 7.02
C GLU A 64 21.13 17.92 7.49
N ALA A 65 20.23 17.31 8.26
CA ALA A 65 19.18 18.00 8.98
C ALA A 65 19.49 17.91 10.48
N ALA A 66 19.27 19.01 11.21
CA ALA A 66 19.52 19.04 12.65
C ALA A 66 18.59 18.07 13.38
N ASP A 67 19.15 17.31 14.31
CA ASP A 67 18.40 16.40 15.17
C ASP A 67 17.41 17.16 16.05
N TRP A 68 16.25 16.56 16.32
CA TRP A 68 15.31 17.12 17.28
C TRP A 68 15.58 16.51 18.64
N VAL A 69 15.97 17.36 19.59
CA VAL A 69 16.13 17.00 21.00
C VAL A 69 15.08 17.76 21.79
N PHE A 70 14.30 17.05 22.59
CA PHE A 70 13.24 17.68 23.38
C PHE A 70 12.97 16.91 24.68
N PRO A 71 12.50 17.62 25.73
CA PRO A 71 12.04 16.99 26.96
C PRO A 71 10.76 16.20 26.72
N THR A 72 10.85 14.87 26.82
CA THR A 72 9.80 13.93 26.41
C THR A 72 8.52 14.13 27.21
N GLY A 73 8.64 14.26 28.54
CA GLY A 73 7.47 14.45 29.42
C GLY A 73 6.70 15.74 29.13
N LEU A 74 7.39 16.84 28.83
CA LEU A 74 6.75 18.11 28.49
C LEU A 74 6.00 17.98 27.15
N VAL A 75 6.65 17.44 26.13
CA VAL A 75 6.05 17.29 24.79
C VAL A 75 4.82 16.38 24.81
N LEU A 76 4.89 15.24 25.50
CA LEU A 76 3.73 14.33 25.63
C LEU A 76 2.55 15.00 26.35
N ASN A 77 2.80 15.78 27.40
CA ASN A 77 1.74 16.53 28.08
C ASN A 77 1.10 17.58 27.18
N ILE A 78 1.89 18.31 26.39
CA ILE A 78 1.37 19.28 25.41
C ILE A 78 0.50 18.58 24.36
N ILE A 79 0.97 17.45 23.81
CA ILE A 79 0.22 16.72 22.79
C ILE A 79 -1.09 16.14 23.35
N ALA A 80 -1.08 15.62 24.58
CA ALA A 80 -2.28 15.18 25.27
C ALA A 80 -3.28 16.33 25.45
N ALA A 81 -2.81 17.50 25.89
CA ALA A 81 -3.65 18.69 26.06
C ALA A 81 -4.25 19.17 24.72
N ILE A 82 -3.45 19.22 23.64
CA ILE A 82 -3.93 19.59 22.29
C ILE A 82 -4.99 18.60 21.81
N SER A 83 -4.74 17.29 21.94
CA SER A 83 -5.69 16.25 21.54
C SER A 83 -6.99 16.33 22.35
N ALA A 84 -6.89 16.65 23.65
CA ALA A 84 -8.06 16.84 24.51
C ALA A 84 -8.87 18.09 24.11
N MET A 85 -8.19 19.20 23.82
CA MET A 85 -8.84 20.43 23.34
C MET A 85 -9.55 20.21 22.00
N LEU A 86 -8.91 19.52 21.04
CA LEU A 86 -9.51 19.16 19.75
C LEU A 86 -10.73 18.26 19.95
N GLY A 87 -10.66 17.30 20.87
CA GLY A 87 -11.80 16.44 21.23
C GLY A 87 -12.97 17.21 21.83
N ALA A 88 -12.71 18.07 22.82
CA ALA A 88 -13.73 18.92 23.43
C ALA A 88 -14.36 19.87 22.40
N PHE A 89 -13.54 20.53 21.57
CA PHE A 89 -14.02 21.40 20.51
C PHE A 89 -14.88 20.66 19.50
N GLN A 90 -14.47 19.45 19.11
CA GLN A 90 -15.24 18.61 18.19
C GLN A 90 -16.61 18.25 18.76
N ILE A 91 -16.74 17.98 20.07
CA ILE A 91 -18.04 17.67 20.70
C ILE A 91 -18.95 18.92 20.76
N ILE A 92 -18.40 20.06 21.17
CA ILE A 92 -19.15 21.30 21.43
C ILE A 92 -19.57 21.97 20.12
N ARG A 93 -18.61 22.32 19.27
CA ARG A 93 -18.84 23.09 18.03
C ARG A 93 -18.77 22.20 16.79
N GLY A 94 -17.81 21.28 16.75
CA GLY A 94 -17.56 20.43 15.58
C GLY A 94 -16.79 21.14 14.48
N PHE A 95 -15.93 20.41 13.78
CA PHE A 95 -15.10 20.90 12.67
C PHE A 95 -15.79 20.81 11.30
N GLY A 96 -17.03 20.31 11.21
CA GLY A 96 -17.74 20.15 9.93
C GLY A 96 -16.91 19.32 8.94
N LYS A 97 -16.61 19.89 7.76
CA LYS A 97 -15.79 19.26 6.71
C LYS A 97 -14.34 19.02 7.13
N LEU A 98 -13.80 19.80 8.08
CA LEU A 98 -12.43 19.67 8.58
C LEU A 98 -12.28 18.55 9.63
N THR A 99 -13.35 17.84 9.99
CA THR A 99 -13.30 16.73 10.96
C THR A 99 -12.27 15.67 10.56
N TYR A 100 -12.17 15.33 9.27
CA TYR A 100 -11.19 14.35 8.79
C TYR A 100 -9.75 14.89 8.86
N GLY A 101 -9.55 16.20 8.65
CA GLY A 101 -8.26 16.85 8.86
C GLY A 101 -7.85 16.83 10.33
N ALA A 102 -8.80 17.11 11.24
CA ALA A 102 -8.57 17.02 12.68
C ALA A 102 -8.25 15.58 13.11
N LEU A 103 -8.93 14.58 12.55
CA LEU A 103 -8.63 13.16 12.80
C LEU A 103 -7.21 12.79 12.33
N ALA A 104 -6.82 13.21 11.12
CA ALA A 104 -5.47 12.98 10.60
C ALA A 104 -4.42 13.65 11.50
N LEU A 105 -4.65 14.87 11.96
CA LEU A 105 -3.77 15.57 12.89
C LEU A 105 -3.62 14.81 14.22
N VAL A 106 -4.73 14.40 14.84
CA VAL A 106 -4.70 13.64 16.10
C VAL A 106 -3.99 12.30 15.93
N ALA A 107 -4.18 11.61 14.79
CA ALA A 107 -3.47 10.37 14.50
C ALA A 107 -1.94 10.59 14.37
N VAL A 108 -1.51 11.65 13.67
CA VAL A 108 -0.08 12.01 13.56
C VAL A 108 0.51 12.36 14.91
N LEU A 109 -0.20 13.16 15.71
CA LEU A 109 0.20 13.51 17.07
C LEU A 109 0.30 12.27 17.98
N PHE A 110 -0.65 11.34 17.87
CA PHE A 110 -0.62 10.09 18.60
C PHE A 110 0.58 9.23 18.23
N ILE A 111 0.89 9.08 16.94
CA ILE A 111 2.07 8.35 16.47
C ILE A 111 3.35 9.02 16.96
N PHE A 112 3.43 10.35 16.90
CA PHE A 112 4.57 11.10 17.41
C PHE A 112 4.75 10.90 18.92
N SER A 113 3.65 10.95 19.69
CA SER A 113 3.67 10.66 21.14
C SER A 113 4.14 9.23 21.42
N PHE A 114 3.61 8.25 20.70
CA PHE A 114 4.02 6.86 20.85
C PHE A 114 5.52 6.68 20.57
N LEU A 115 6.03 7.24 19.48
CA LEU A 115 7.46 7.17 19.15
C LEU A 115 8.33 7.88 20.19
N SER A 116 7.88 9.04 20.68
CA SER A 116 8.61 9.81 21.70
C SER A 116 8.73 9.04 23.00
N TRP A 117 7.64 8.38 23.43
CA TRP A 117 7.61 7.51 24.60
C TRP A 117 8.45 6.25 24.41
N ALA A 118 8.27 5.55 23.30
CA ALA A 118 8.98 4.29 23.02
C ALA A 118 10.51 4.46 22.92
N THR A 119 10.99 5.70 22.77
CA THR A 119 12.41 6.05 22.63
C THR A 119 12.86 7.04 23.69
N ALA A 120 12.09 7.17 24.77
CA ALA A 120 12.41 8.03 25.91
C ALA A 120 13.77 7.64 26.52
N GLY A 121 14.68 8.62 26.67
CA GLY A 121 16.01 8.42 27.22
C GLY A 121 17.02 7.87 26.21
N GLY A 122 16.60 7.72 24.95
CA GLY A 122 17.43 7.24 23.86
C GLY A 122 17.29 8.08 22.60
N GLN A 123 17.63 7.46 21.48
CA GLN A 123 17.56 8.07 20.17
C GLN A 123 16.91 7.14 19.15
N THR A 124 16.20 7.71 18.18
CA THR A 124 15.65 6.97 17.04
C THR A 124 15.88 7.72 15.73
N ASN A 125 16.13 6.98 14.65
CA ASN A 125 16.30 7.57 13.32
C ASN A 125 14.94 7.80 12.66
N LEU A 126 14.30 8.93 12.97
CA LEU A 126 12.99 9.25 12.42
C LEU A 126 13.02 9.34 10.90
N ALA A 127 14.04 9.99 10.34
CA ALA A 127 14.18 10.09 8.89
C ALA A 127 14.39 8.71 8.24
N GLY A 128 15.16 7.83 8.89
CA GLY A 128 15.36 6.44 8.47
C GLY A 128 14.06 5.63 8.50
N LEU A 129 13.24 5.80 9.55
CA LEU A 129 11.92 5.15 9.65
C LEU A 129 10.99 5.60 8.51
N LEU A 130 10.96 6.90 8.21
CA LEU A 130 10.17 7.43 7.09
C LEU A 130 10.69 6.93 5.74
N ARG A 131 12.01 6.84 5.56
CA ARG A 131 12.64 6.27 4.37
C ARG A 131 12.24 4.79 4.18
N VAL A 132 12.29 4.00 5.26
CA VAL A 132 11.86 2.59 5.24
C VAL A 132 10.36 2.47 4.97
N MET A 133 9.53 3.37 5.49
CA MET A 133 8.10 3.40 5.21
C MET A 133 7.82 3.51 3.70
N VAL A 134 8.51 4.44 3.00
CA VAL A 134 8.39 4.60 1.54
C VAL A 134 8.76 3.31 0.82
N VAL A 135 9.90 2.71 1.19
CA VAL A 135 10.41 1.48 0.57
C VAL A 135 9.44 0.30 0.81
N ARG A 136 8.90 0.16 2.02
CA ARG A 136 7.94 -0.90 2.38
C ARG A 136 6.57 -0.72 1.71
N ALA A 137 6.19 0.51 1.35
CA ALA A 137 4.94 0.79 0.65
C ALA A 137 4.96 0.32 -0.82
N VAL A 138 6.14 0.14 -1.43
CA VAL A 138 6.30 -0.23 -2.85
C VAL A 138 5.52 -1.49 -3.25
N PRO A 139 5.78 -2.67 -2.67
CA PRO A 139 5.09 -3.90 -3.08
C PRO A 139 3.58 -3.85 -2.78
N LEU A 140 3.18 -3.15 -1.70
CA LEU A 140 1.77 -3.00 -1.33
C LEU A 140 1.02 -2.14 -2.34
N THR A 141 1.63 -1.02 -2.75
CA THR A 141 1.04 -0.10 -3.72
C THR A 141 0.97 -0.73 -5.11
N LEU A 142 2.02 -1.43 -5.55
CA LEU A 142 2.03 -2.13 -6.83
C LEU A 142 1.03 -3.30 -6.85
N GLY A 143 0.91 -4.03 -5.74
CA GLY A 143 -0.16 -5.03 -5.55
C GLY A 143 -1.56 -4.41 -5.62
N ALA A 144 -1.79 -3.28 -4.95
CA ALA A 144 -3.05 -2.54 -5.02
C ALA A 144 -3.36 -2.10 -6.46
N MET A 145 -2.39 -1.55 -7.20
CA MET A 145 -2.55 -1.14 -8.60
C MET A 145 -2.90 -2.32 -9.52
N SER A 146 -2.33 -3.51 -9.26
CA SER A 146 -2.75 -4.75 -9.94
C SER A 146 -4.23 -5.05 -9.70
N GLY A 147 -4.67 -4.95 -8.44
CA GLY A 147 -6.07 -5.12 -8.05
C GLY A 147 -7.01 -4.14 -8.75
N ILE A 148 -6.67 -2.84 -8.77
CA ILE A 148 -7.47 -1.79 -9.41
C ILE A 148 -7.68 -2.09 -10.90
N LEU A 149 -6.63 -2.50 -11.62
CA LEU A 149 -6.73 -2.82 -13.04
C LEU A 149 -7.77 -3.91 -13.31
N CYS A 150 -7.74 -4.98 -12.52
CA CYS A 150 -8.66 -6.11 -12.66
C CYS A 150 -10.08 -5.76 -12.22
N GLU A 151 -10.24 -5.15 -11.05
CA GLU A 151 -11.57 -4.87 -10.47
C GLU A 151 -12.35 -3.85 -11.29
N ARG A 152 -11.66 -2.86 -11.88
CA ARG A 152 -12.33 -1.92 -12.79
C ARG A 152 -12.88 -2.58 -14.05
N ALA A 153 -12.45 -3.80 -14.39
CA ALA A 153 -13.01 -4.63 -15.45
C ALA A 153 -14.02 -5.69 -14.95
N GLY A 154 -14.36 -5.70 -13.66
CA GLY A 154 -15.28 -6.66 -13.06
C GLY A 154 -14.66 -8.02 -12.76
N ILE A 155 -13.33 -8.11 -12.64
CA ILE A 155 -12.61 -9.33 -12.25
C ILE A 155 -11.79 -9.07 -10.98
N ILE A 156 -12.08 -9.78 -9.91
CA ILE A 156 -11.35 -9.74 -8.64
C ILE A 156 -10.10 -10.62 -8.77
N ASN A 157 -8.92 -10.04 -8.56
CA ASN A 157 -7.66 -10.77 -8.69
C ASN A 157 -7.08 -11.15 -7.32
N ILE A 158 -7.53 -12.28 -6.76
CA ILE A 158 -6.97 -12.81 -5.50
C ILE A 158 -5.60 -13.47 -5.72
N ALA A 159 -5.23 -13.76 -6.97
CA ALA A 159 -3.97 -14.38 -7.35
C ALA A 159 -2.74 -13.46 -7.26
N ILE A 160 -2.89 -12.19 -6.84
CA ILE A 160 -1.79 -11.20 -6.80
C ILE A 160 -0.60 -11.72 -5.99
N GLU A 161 -0.83 -12.37 -4.85
CA GLU A 161 0.23 -12.95 -4.01
C GLU A 161 1.09 -13.96 -4.79
N GLY A 162 0.44 -14.90 -5.47
CA GLY A 162 1.10 -15.91 -6.28
C GLY A 162 1.79 -15.32 -7.50
N MET A 163 1.18 -14.33 -8.17
CA MET A 163 1.78 -13.61 -9.29
C MET A 163 3.08 -12.90 -8.86
N MET A 164 3.07 -12.24 -7.69
CA MET A 164 4.26 -11.59 -7.13
C MET A 164 5.33 -12.62 -6.79
N LEU A 165 4.96 -13.75 -6.17
CA LEU A 165 5.91 -14.78 -5.74
C LEU A 165 6.57 -15.47 -6.94
N THR A 166 5.77 -15.84 -7.95
CA THR A 166 6.28 -16.40 -9.21
C THR A 166 7.21 -15.41 -9.91
N ALA A 167 6.85 -14.13 -9.96
CA ALA A 167 7.71 -13.12 -10.57
C ALA A 167 9.02 -12.90 -9.80
N ALA A 168 8.99 -12.92 -8.46
CA ALA A 168 10.20 -12.84 -7.65
C ALA A 168 11.15 -14.01 -7.94
N PHE A 169 10.63 -15.23 -8.01
CA PHE A 169 11.41 -16.43 -8.37
C PHE A 169 11.99 -16.34 -9.78
N VAL A 170 11.14 -16.09 -10.79
CA VAL A 170 11.57 -16.04 -12.20
C VAL A 170 12.58 -14.93 -12.43
N SER A 171 12.36 -13.75 -11.84
CA SER A 171 13.30 -12.63 -11.97
C SER A 171 14.66 -12.91 -11.35
N THR A 172 14.72 -13.60 -10.22
CA THR A 172 15.98 -14.07 -9.62
C THR A 172 16.72 -14.97 -10.60
N VAL A 173 16.08 -16.06 -11.03
CA VAL A 173 16.71 -17.07 -11.90
C VAL A 173 17.23 -16.45 -13.20
N PHE A 174 16.41 -15.63 -13.86
CA PHE A 174 16.81 -15.00 -15.13
C PHE A 174 17.87 -13.91 -14.94
N SER A 175 17.81 -13.11 -13.87
CA SER A 175 18.86 -12.12 -13.60
C SER A 175 20.20 -12.81 -13.33
N SER A 176 20.17 -13.91 -12.58
CA SER A 176 21.34 -14.73 -12.26
C SER A 176 21.95 -15.40 -13.48
N LEU A 177 21.13 -16.02 -14.33
CA LEU A 177 21.61 -16.71 -15.53
C LEU A 177 22.22 -15.77 -16.57
N PHE A 178 21.61 -14.60 -16.77
CA PHE A 178 22.03 -13.64 -17.78
C PHE A 178 22.93 -12.54 -17.24
N HIS A 179 23.21 -12.53 -15.94
CA HIS A 179 23.91 -11.46 -15.22
C HIS A 179 23.36 -10.06 -15.56
N ASN A 180 22.03 -9.95 -15.69
CA ASN A 180 21.37 -8.73 -16.14
C ASN A 180 20.02 -8.51 -15.44
N LEU A 181 19.99 -7.47 -14.60
CA LEU A 181 18.82 -7.07 -13.80
C LEU A 181 17.59 -6.74 -14.65
N LEU A 182 17.77 -6.16 -15.84
CA LEU A 182 16.65 -5.81 -16.73
C LEU A 182 16.02 -7.06 -17.36
N ILE A 183 16.83 -8.07 -17.68
CA ILE A 183 16.32 -9.35 -18.20
C ILE A 183 15.54 -10.08 -17.11
N GLY A 184 16.07 -10.11 -15.88
CA GLY A 184 15.34 -10.64 -14.72
C GLY A 184 14.02 -9.90 -14.48
N LEU A 185 14.05 -8.56 -14.49
CA LEU A 185 12.85 -7.73 -14.35
C LEU A 185 11.78 -8.08 -15.40
N LEU A 186 12.16 -8.07 -16.69
CA LEU A 186 11.24 -8.37 -17.79
C LEU A 186 10.68 -9.79 -17.69
N ALA A 187 11.53 -10.78 -17.38
CA ALA A 187 11.11 -12.16 -17.20
C ALA A 187 10.08 -12.29 -16.05
N GLY A 188 10.31 -11.61 -14.92
CA GLY A 188 9.37 -11.59 -13.79
C GLY A 188 8.04 -10.91 -14.14
N VAL A 189 8.07 -9.77 -14.84
CA VAL A 189 6.86 -9.08 -15.32
C VAL A 189 6.06 -9.98 -16.26
N LEU A 190 6.72 -10.64 -17.20
CA LEU A 190 6.09 -11.59 -18.11
C LEU A 190 5.51 -12.80 -17.39
N ALA A 191 6.22 -13.35 -16.38
CA ALA A 191 5.71 -14.44 -15.57
C ALA A 191 4.42 -14.05 -14.82
N GLY A 192 4.37 -12.85 -14.23
CA GLY A 192 3.14 -12.31 -13.63
C GLY A 192 2.02 -12.14 -14.67
N GLY A 193 2.34 -11.65 -15.87
CA GLY A 193 1.40 -11.55 -16.98
C GLY A 193 0.84 -12.90 -17.43
N ILE A 194 1.69 -13.94 -17.53
CA ILE A 194 1.28 -15.32 -17.85
C ILE A 194 0.34 -15.87 -16.78
N MET A 195 0.65 -15.66 -15.50
CA MET A 195 -0.24 -16.02 -14.40
C MET A 195 -1.57 -15.26 -14.48
N GLY A 196 -1.54 -14.00 -14.92
CA GLY A 196 -2.73 -13.21 -15.28
C GLY A 196 -3.55 -13.81 -16.42
N ILE A 197 -2.90 -14.30 -17.48
CA ILE A 197 -3.59 -15.03 -18.57
C ILE A 197 -4.30 -16.26 -18.02
N ILE A 198 -3.62 -17.07 -17.19
CA ILE A 198 -4.21 -18.26 -16.57
C ILE A 198 -5.45 -17.89 -15.76
N HIS A 199 -5.33 -16.88 -14.88
CA HIS A 199 -6.45 -16.39 -14.09
C HIS A 199 -7.61 -15.90 -14.96
N GLY A 200 -7.31 -15.09 -15.99
CA GLY A 200 -8.27 -14.58 -16.95
C GLY A 200 -9.00 -15.70 -17.69
N VAL A 201 -8.28 -16.74 -18.14
CA VAL A 201 -8.89 -17.87 -18.85
C VAL A 201 -9.87 -18.63 -17.94
N LEU A 202 -9.47 -18.90 -16.69
CA LEU A 202 -10.31 -19.59 -15.72
C LEU A 202 -11.58 -18.78 -15.38
N CYS A 203 -11.44 -17.49 -15.14
CA CYS A 203 -12.55 -16.63 -14.70
C CYS A 203 -13.45 -16.18 -15.87
N ILE A 204 -12.88 -15.82 -17.02
CA ILE A 204 -13.60 -15.18 -18.12
C ILE A 204 -14.22 -16.23 -19.06
N LYS A 205 -13.41 -17.21 -19.51
CA LYS A 205 -13.86 -18.27 -20.44
C LYS A 205 -14.59 -19.39 -19.71
N TYR A 206 -13.99 -19.93 -18.65
CA TYR A 206 -14.55 -21.07 -17.92
C TYR A 206 -15.52 -20.69 -16.80
N LYS A 207 -15.71 -19.38 -16.55
CA LYS A 207 -16.66 -18.86 -15.54
C LYS A 207 -16.43 -19.45 -14.14
N ILE A 208 -15.19 -19.82 -13.84
CA ILE A 208 -14.81 -20.30 -12.51
C ILE A 208 -14.90 -19.12 -11.54
N ASN A 209 -15.31 -19.41 -10.30
CA ASN A 209 -15.31 -18.41 -9.24
C ASN A 209 -13.90 -17.81 -9.08
N GLN A 210 -13.83 -16.49 -9.13
CA GLN A 210 -12.58 -15.73 -9.14
C GLN A 210 -11.76 -15.94 -7.85
N ILE A 211 -12.44 -16.14 -6.72
CA ILE A 211 -11.80 -16.48 -5.44
C ILE A 211 -11.13 -17.84 -5.53
N ILE A 212 -11.85 -18.86 -6.02
CA ILE A 212 -11.33 -20.22 -6.17
C ILE A 212 -10.14 -20.24 -7.14
N SER A 213 -10.27 -19.61 -8.31
CA SER A 213 -9.17 -19.51 -9.28
C SER A 213 -7.95 -18.81 -8.66
N GLY A 214 -8.17 -17.70 -7.96
CA GLY A 214 -7.10 -16.95 -7.30
C GLY A 214 -6.36 -17.78 -6.25
N THR A 215 -7.10 -18.46 -5.37
CA THR A 215 -6.54 -19.33 -4.33
C THR A 215 -5.74 -20.49 -4.94
N VAL A 216 -6.24 -21.14 -6.00
CA VAL A 216 -5.49 -22.21 -6.68
C VAL A 216 -4.17 -21.69 -7.26
N ILE A 217 -4.18 -20.52 -7.89
CA ILE A 217 -2.97 -19.90 -8.44
C ILE A 217 -1.95 -19.57 -7.34
N ASN A 218 -2.42 -19.07 -6.19
CA ASN A 218 -1.55 -18.80 -5.04
C ASN A 218 -0.91 -20.09 -4.49
N ILE A 219 -1.71 -21.15 -4.29
CA ILE A 219 -1.21 -22.45 -3.82
C ILE A 219 -0.21 -23.03 -4.81
N PHE A 220 -0.53 -22.97 -6.12
CA PHE A 220 0.36 -23.42 -7.17
C PHE A 220 1.68 -22.65 -7.16
N ALA A 221 1.63 -21.31 -7.10
CA ALA A 221 2.82 -20.46 -7.06
C ALA A 221 3.70 -20.79 -5.86
N THR A 222 3.13 -20.93 -4.66
CA THR A 222 3.86 -21.34 -3.45
C THR A 222 4.50 -22.71 -3.63
N GLY A 223 3.74 -23.70 -4.12
CA GLY A 223 4.23 -25.07 -4.30
C GLY A 223 5.36 -25.17 -5.33
N ILE A 224 5.16 -24.60 -6.52
CA ILE A 224 6.14 -24.72 -7.62
C ILE A 224 7.42 -23.94 -7.33
N THR A 225 7.33 -22.73 -6.77
CA THR A 225 8.52 -21.92 -6.47
C THR A 225 9.31 -22.51 -5.30
N SER A 226 8.64 -23.03 -4.28
CA SER A 226 9.32 -23.72 -3.17
C SER A 226 9.98 -25.00 -3.65
N TYR A 227 9.27 -25.85 -4.40
CA TYR A 227 9.85 -27.08 -4.96
C TYR A 227 11.11 -26.80 -5.81
N LEU A 228 11.04 -25.84 -6.74
CA LEU A 228 12.18 -25.49 -7.59
C LEU A 228 13.31 -24.85 -6.78
N SER A 229 12.97 -24.03 -5.78
CA SER A 229 13.94 -23.43 -4.85
C SER A 229 14.72 -24.52 -4.10
N SER A 230 14.03 -25.44 -3.42
CA SER A 230 14.69 -26.50 -2.65
C SER A 230 15.42 -27.50 -3.56
N LYS A 231 14.91 -27.76 -4.77
CA LYS A 231 15.54 -28.70 -5.71
C LYS A 231 16.80 -28.15 -6.37
N PHE A 232 16.82 -26.86 -6.69
CA PHE A 232 17.90 -26.20 -7.43
C PHE A 232 18.56 -25.11 -6.59
N ILE A 233 17.87 -23.99 -6.37
CA ILE A 233 18.44 -22.73 -5.85
C ILE A 233 19.14 -22.88 -4.49
N GLN A 234 18.60 -23.69 -3.57
CA GLN A 234 19.19 -23.91 -2.24
C GLN A 234 20.33 -24.93 -2.22
N LYS A 235 20.59 -25.63 -3.33
CA LYS A 235 21.73 -26.54 -3.42
C LYS A 235 22.99 -25.77 -3.75
N VAL A 236 24.06 -26.09 -3.04
CA VAL A 236 25.40 -25.47 -3.22
C VAL A 236 25.85 -25.50 -4.69
N GLU A 237 25.57 -26.58 -5.42
CA GLU A 237 25.91 -26.73 -6.84
C GLU A 237 25.25 -25.68 -7.76
N TYR A 238 24.04 -25.21 -7.42
CA TYR A 238 23.27 -24.27 -8.23
C TYR A 238 23.08 -22.91 -7.56
N GLN A 239 23.91 -22.58 -6.57
CA GLN A 239 23.83 -21.30 -5.85
C GLN A 239 23.93 -20.09 -6.78
N TYR A 240 24.64 -20.23 -7.91
CA TYR A 240 24.75 -19.20 -8.96
C TYR A 240 23.40 -18.77 -9.56
N LEU A 241 22.33 -19.57 -9.41
CA LEU A 241 20.95 -19.23 -9.81
C LEU A 241 20.23 -18.32 -8.80
N ASN A 242 20.84 -18.05 -7.64
CA ASN A 242 20.29 -17.20 -6.58
C ASN A 242 21.07 -15.90 -6.34
N GLU A 243 21.89 -15.49 -7.30
CA GLU A 243 22.73 -14.30 -7.22
C GLU A 243 22.29 -13.26 -8.26
N PRO A 244 21.07 -12.70 -8.17
CA PRO A 244 20.54 -11.84 -9.22
C PRO A 244 21.14 -10.43 -9.21
N GLY A 245 21.81 -10.03 -8.14
CA GLY A 245 22.19 -8.64 -7.87
C GLY A 245 20.99 -7.79 -7.42
N MET A 246 21.22 -6.48 -7.26
CA MET A 246 20.19 -5.52 -6.91
C MET A 246 20.28 -4.28 -7.79
N PHE A 247 19.12 -3.69 -8.10
CA PHE A 247 19.10 -2.39 -8.77
C PHE A 247 19.76 -1.33 -7.90
N PRO A 248 20.70 -0.55 -8.46
CA PRO A 248 21.42 0.46 -7.69
C PRO A 248 20.48 1.58 -7.26
N GLN A 249 20.86 2.26 -6.18
CA GLN A 249 20.19 3.47 -5.75
C GLN A 249 20.46 4.60 -6.75
N ILE A 250 19.40 5.27 -7.18
CA ILE A 250 19.45 6.45 -8.05
C ILE A 250 19.16 7.68 -7.19
N ASN A 251 20.05 8.65 -7.23
CA ASN A 251 19.87 9.93 -6.56
C ASN A 251 19.42 10.97 -7.59
N VAL A 252 18.20 11.51 -7.43
CA VAL A 252 17.69 12.54 -8.35
C VAL A 252 18.51 13.82 -8.16
N PRO A 253 19.14 14.37 -9.21
CA PRO A 253 19.91 15.61 -9.11
C PRO A 253 19.06 16.74 -8.52
N VAL A 254 19.68 17.59 -7.69
CA VAL A 254 19.03 18.72 -6.98
C VAL A 254 18.05 18.28 -5.88
N LEU A 255 17.04 17.47 -6.19
CA LEU A 255 16.00 17.08 -5.22
C LEU A 255 16.53 16.19 -4.09
N SER A 256 17.51 15.32 -4.37
CA SER A 256 18.17 14.52 -3.33
C SER A 256 18.97 15.34 -2.31
N LYS A 257 19.30 16.60 -2.62
CA LYS A 257 20.06 17.50 -1.73
C LYS A 257 19.18 18.30 -0.77
N ILE A 258 17.85 18.20 -0.88
CA ILE A 258 16.93 18.87 0.04
C ILE A 258 17.08 18.24 1.43
N PRO A 259 17.40 19.00 2.49
CA PRO A 259 17.50 18.46 3.85
C PRO A 259 16.22 17.72 4.25
N PHE A 260 16.37 16.61 4.96
CA PHE A 260 15.28 15.73 5.41
C PHE A 260 14.50 15.04 4.26
N PHE A 261 13.81 15.77 3.38
CA PHE A 261 12.95 15.20 2.34
C PHE A 261 13.71 14.55 1.17
N GLY A 262 14.88 15.09 0.81
CA GLY A 262 15.69 14.62 -0.31
C GLY A 262 16.02 13.14 -0.18
N PRO A 263 16.71 12.73 0.90
CA PRO A 263 17.04 11.33 1.14
C PRO A 263 15.83 10.40 1.37
N ILE A 264 14.70 10.93 1.86
CA ILE A 264 13.49 10.14 2.14
C ILE A 264 12.73 9.79 0.87
N LEU A 265 12.73 10.65 -0.17
CA LEU A 265 11.91 10.47 -1.37
C LEU A 265 12.71 10.30 -2.67
N PHE A 266 13.93 10.85 -2.74
CA PHE A 266 14.66 11.02 -4.00
C PHE A 266 16.00 10.26 -4.06
N SER A 267 16.22 9.35 -3.10
CA SER A 267 17.44 8.54 -2.95
C SER A 267 17.09 7.06 -2.79
N HIS A 268 16.55 6.47 -3.87
CA HIS A 268 15.98 5.12 -3.88
C HIS A 268 16.31 4.36 -5.16
N ASN A 269 16.03 3.05 -5.18
CA ASN A 269 16.09 2.27 -6.41
C ASN A 269 14.94 2.64 -7.38
N MET A 270 14.98 2.07 -8.58
CA MET A 270 13.97 2.35 -9.62
C MET A 270 12.52 2.01 -9.19
N TYR A 271 12.32 1.07 -8.26
CA TYR A 271 10.98 0.60 -7.90
C TYR A 271 10.17 1.65 -7.15
N VAL A 272 10.82 2.45 -6.30
CA VAL A 272 10.16 3.57 -5.60
C VAL A 272 9.69 4.61 -6.62
N PHE A 273 10.53 4.96 -7.59
CA PHE A 273 10.16 5.90 -8.64
C PHE A 273 9.06 5.33 -9.55
N ALA A 274 9.16 4.05 -9.90
CA ALA A 274 8.15 3.35 -10.68
C ALA A 274 6.81 3.28 -9.96
N MET A 275 6.79 3.09 -8.63
CA MET A 275 5.56 3.15 -7.83
C MET A 275 4.86 4.50 -8.01
N PHE A 276 5.55 5.62 -7.79
CA PHE A 276 4.96 6.94 -7.98
C PHE A 276 4.51 7.17 -9.42
N PHE A 277 5.33 6.76 -10.40
CA PHE A 277 5.01 6.85 -11.80
C PHE A 277 3.73 6.07 -12.14
N PHE A 278 3.61 4.81 -11.70
CA PHE A 278 2.43 3.99 -11.97
C PHE A 278 1.16 4.50 -11.30
N VAL A 279 1.26 5.05 -10.08
CA VAL A 279 0.12 5.70 -9.42
C VAL A 279 -0.40 6.87 -10.27
N ILE A 280 0.50 7.76 -10.72
CA ILE A 280 0.13 8.89 -11.57
C ILE A 280 -0.42 8.41 -12.92
N LEU A 281 0.30 7.48 -13.56
CA LEU A 281 -0.05 6.94 -14.87
C LEU A 281 -1.42 6.27 -14.85
N LEU A 282 -1.67 5.35 -13.92
CA LEU A 282 -2.94 4.64 -13.84
C LEU A 282 -4.09 5.57 -13.46
N THR A 283 -3.86 6.53 -12.57
CA THR A 283 -4.86 7.56 -12.27
C THR A 283 -5.25 8.32 -13.53
N PHE A 284 -4.27 8.78 -14.31
CA PHE A 284 -4.53 9.44 -15.58
C PHE A 284 -5.23 8.51 -16.59
N MET A 285 -4.72 7.30 -16.79
CA MET A 285 -5.27 6.34 -17.75
C MET A 285 -6.71 5.94 -17.41
N LEU A 286 -7.03 5.66 -16.15
CA LEU A 286 -8.36 5.21 -15.73
C LEU A 286 -9.41 6.33 -15.77
N PHE A 287 -9.03 7.54 -15.39
CA PHE A 287 -9.99 8.64 -15.20
C PHE A 287 -10.00 9.68 -16.32
N LYS A 288 -8.93 9.78 -17.11
CA LYS A 288 -8.79 10.83 -18.14
C LYS A 288 -8.70 10.31 -19.58
N THR A 289 -8.75 9.00 -19.80
CA THR A 289 -8.67 8.43 -21.16
C THR A 289 -9.91 7.62 -21.57
N ARG A 290 -10.09 7.45 -22.88
CA ARG A 290 -11.14 6.59 -23.46
C ARG A 290 -10.98 5.12 -23.04
N TRP A 291 -9.74 4.66 -22.89
CA TRP A 291 -9.46 3.30 -22.43
C TRP A 291 -10.02 3.08 -21.01
N GLY A 292 -9.74 4.01 -20.10
CA GLY A 292 -10.24 3.96 -18.72
C GLY A 292 -11.76 4.04 -18.60
N LEU A 293 -12.40 4.86 -19.45
CA LEU A 293 -13.87 4.92 -19.55
C LEU A 293 -14.47 3.56 -19.98
N ARG A 294 -13.90 2.93 -21.02
CA ARG A 294 -14.34 1.61 -21.49
C ARG A 294 -14.13 0.53 -20.46
N LEU A 295 -12.96 0.52 -19.81
CA LEU A 295 -12.63 -0.43 -18.75
C LEU A 295 -13.67 -0.38 -17.63
N ARG A 296 -13.92 0.82 -17.08
CA ARG A 296 -14.90 1.02 -16.00
C ARG A 296 -16.33 0.69 -16.44
N SER A 297 -16.72 1.04 -17.66
CA SER A 297 -18.05 0.70 -18.19
C SER A 297 -18.25 -0.81 -18.29
N VAL A 298 -17.21 -1.55 -18.67
CA VAL A 298 -17.21 -3.02 -18.72
C VAL A 298 -17.35 -3.62 -17.32
N GLY A 299 -16.68 -3.06 -16.31
CA GLY A 299 -16.80 -3.53 -14.92
C GLY A 299 -18.18 -3.28 -14.30
N GLU A 300 -18.76 -2.11 -14.53
CA GLU A 300 -20.06 -1.73 -13.94
C GLU A 300 -21.25 -2.38 -14.68
N HIS A 301 -21.28 -2.27 -16.02
CA HIS A 301 -22.42 -2.68 -16.85
C HIS A 301 -21.94 -3.37 -18.15
N PRO A 302 -21.43 -4.61 -18.08
CA PRO A 302 -20.85 -5.30 -19.23
C PRO A 302 -21.83 -5.46 -20.39
N LYS A 303 -23.11 -5.75 -20.10
CA LYS A 303 -24.15 -5.87 -21.14
C LYS A 303 -24.38 -4.56 -21.88
N ALA A 304 -24.41 -3.43 -21.18
CA ALA A 304 -24.58 -2.11 -21.81
C ALA A 304 -23.35 -1.73 -22.64
N ALA A 305 -22.15 -2.02 -22.14
CA ALA A 305 -20.91 -1.79 -22.87
C ALA A 305 -20.88 -2.57 -24.20
N ASP A 306 -21.35 -3.82 -24.21
CA ASP A 306 -21.41 -4.66 -25.41
C ASP A 306 -22.38 -4.10 -26.47
N THR A 307 -23.55 -3.58 -26.06
CA THR A 307 -24.50 -2.93 -26.98
C THR A 307 -23.95 -1.68 -27.68
N LEU A 308 -22.93 -1.05 -27.08
CA LEU A 308 -22.22 0.10 -27.63
C LEU A 308 -20.94 -0.29 -28.41
N GLY A 309 -20.77 -1.59 -28.70
CA GLY A 309 -19.67 -2.13 -29.51
C GLY A 309 -18.33 -2.31 -28.77
N ILE A 310 -18.32 -2.26 -27.44
CA ILE A 310 -17.11 -2.54 -26.65
C ILE A 310 -16.99 -4.05 -26.46
N ASN A 311 -15.92 -4.65 -26.96
CA ASN A 311 -15.64 -6.06 -26.68
C ASN A 311 -15.27 -6.25 -25.19
N VAL A 312 -16.25 -6.71 -24.43
CA VAL A 312 -16.17 -6.94 -22.97
C VAL A 312 -15.06 -7.92 -22.65
N PHE A 313 -15.04 -9.08 -23.30
CA PHE A 313 -14.07 -10.14 -23.03
C PHE A 313 -12.64 -9.68 -23.26
N LYS A 314 -12.35 -9.06 -24.41
CA LYS A 314 -11.01 -8.52 -24.71
C LYS A 314 -10.57 -7.48 -23.67
N THR A 315 -11.50 -6.64 -23.23
CA THR A 315 -11.23 -5.61 -22.22
C THR A 315 -10.89 -6.24 -20.88
N GLN A 316 -11.64 -7.27 -20.46
CA GLN A 316 -11.38 -8.02 -19.22
C GLN A 316 -10.05 -8.78 -19.28
N TYR A 317 -9.75 -9.48 -20.38
CA TYR A 317 -8.47 -10.18 -20.54
C TYR A 317 -7.29 -9.22 -20.46
N MET A 318 -7.35 -8.10 -21.18
CA MET A 318 -6.31 -7.08 -21.13
C MET A 318 -6.13 -6.54 -19.71
N ALA A 319 -7.21 -6.29 -18.98
CA ALA A 319 -7.16 -5.82 -17.60
C ALA A 319 -6.45 -6.80 -16.66
N VAL A 320 -6.82 -8.08 -16.75
CA VAL A 320 -6.24 -9.14 -15.91
C VAL A 320 -4.78 -9.40 -16.24
N VAL A 321 -4.40 -9.36 -17.53
CA VAL A 321 -2.99 -9.51 -17.94
C VAL A 321 -2.16 -8.32 -17.50
N LEU A 322 -2.63 -7.08 -17.69
CA LEU A 322 -1.94 -5.89 -17.20
C LEU A 322 -1.84 -5.88 -15.67
N GLY A 323 -2.89 -6.33 -14.97
CA GLY A 323 -2.87 -6.56 -13.53
C GLY A 323 -1.80 -7.59 -13.14
N GLY A 324 -1.72 -8.71 -13.86
CA GLY A 324 -0.69 -9.73 -13.66
C GLY A 324 0.72 -9.20 -13.90
N MET A 325 0.93 -8.39 -14.95
CA MET A 325 2.21 -7.72 -15.21
C MET A 325 2.59 -6.70 -14.12
N MET A 326 1.60 -5.95 -13.60
CA MET A 326 1.79 -5.01 -12.48
C MET A 326 2.18 -5.75 -11.19
N ALA A 327 1.48 -6.85 -10.88
CA ALA A 327 1.85 -7.74 -9.78
C ALA A 327 3.23 -8.35 -10.01
N GLY A 328 3.55 -8.75 -11.25
CA GLY A 328 4.86 -9.27 -11.60
C GLY A 328 5.97 -8.26 -11.35
N PHE A 329 5.80 -7.01 -11.79
CA PHE A 329 6.72 -5.91 -11.50
C PHE A 329 6.90 -5.72 -9.99
N GLY A 330 5.79 -5.68 -9.23
CA GLY A 330 5.82 -5.60 -7.76
C GLY A 330 6.45 -6.82 -7.06
N GLY A 331 6.39 -8.00 -7.68
CA GLY A 331 7.05 -9.21 -7.20
C GLY A 331 8.57 -9.15 -7.35
N THR A 332 9.05 -8.68 -8.50
CA THR A 332 10.51 -8.54 -8.75
C THR A 332 11.20 -7.59 -7.76
N TYR A 333 10.46 -6.65 -7.15
CA TYR A 333 11.00 -5.78 -6.10
C TYR A 333 11.59 -6.58 -4.93
N PHE A 334 11.02 -7.72 -4.56
CA PHE A 334 11.52 -8.46 -3.41
C PHE A 334 12.93 -8.98 -3.64
N SER A 335 13.18 -9.62 -4.78
CA SER A 335 14.49 -10.18 -5.12
C SER A 335 15.46 -9.14 -5.68
N LEU A 336 15.07 -8.37 -6.70
CA LEU A 336 15.96 -7.44 -7.41
C LEU A 336 16.02 -6.04 -6.78
N GLY A 337 15.06 -5.70 -5.93
CA GLY A 337 14.94 -4.38 -5.31
C GLY A 337 15.28 -4.33 -3.83
N SER A 338 15.19 -5.45 -3.10
CA SER A 338 15.29 -5.46 -1.63
C SER A 338 16.31 -6.47 -1.08
N SER A 339 16.18 -7.77 -1.38
CA SER A 339 17.00 -8.81 -0.72
C SER A 339 18.25 -9.20 -1.51
N GLY A 340 18.26 -9.02 -2.83
CA GLY A 340 19.34 -9.48 -3.71
C GLY A 340 19.41 -11.00 -3.87
N ARG A 341 18.33 -11.73 -3.54
CA ARG A 341 18.20 -13.19 -3.68
C ARG A 341 16.74 -13.62 -3.61
N PHE A 342 16.45 -14.86 -4.00
CA PHE A 342 15.20 -15.53 -3.70
C PHE A 342 15.25 -16.28 -2.36
N ASP A 343 14.22 -16.07 -1.54
CA ASP A 343 13.88 -16.79 -0.31
C ASP A 343 12.44 -17.32 -0.48
N GLU A 344 12.16 -18.52 0.05
CA GLU A 344 10.85 -19.13 -0.07
C GLU A 344 9.76 -18.27 0.60
N VAL A 345 8.62 -18.12 -0.08
CA VAL A 345 7.45 -17.36 0.43
C VAL A 345 7.80 -15.91 0.82
N MET A 346 8.80 -15.31 0.18
CA MET A 346 9.29 -13.95 0.50
C MET A 346 8.25 -12.83 0.36
N THR A 347 7.19 -13.05 -0.43
CA THR A 347 6.07 -12.11 -0.57
C THR A 347 5.33 -11.92 0.75
N ALA A 348 5.24 -12.98 1.56
CA ALA A 348 4.73 -12.98 2.94
C ALA A 348 3.37 -12.29 3.10
N GLY A 349 2.44 -12.52 2.17
CA GLY A 349 1.07 -11.99 2.21
C GLY A 349 0.94 -10.53 1.76
N ARG A 350 2.02 -9.88 1.30
CA ARG A 350 1.99 -8.48 0.86
C ARG A 350 1.10 -8.26 -0.36
N GLY A 351 0.92 -9.26 -1.22
CA GLY A 351 -0.06 -9.21 -2.30
C GLY A 351 -1.50 -9.15 -1.77
N PHE A 352 -1.82 -9.92 -0.74
CA PHE A 352 -3.13 -9.85 -0.07
C PHE A 352 -3.33 -8.52 0.66
N ILE A 353 -2.30 -8.00 1.33
CA ILE A 353 -2.36 -6.70 1.99
C ILE A 353 -2.57 -5.59 0.94
N GLY A 354 -1.91 -5.66 -0.21
CA GLY A 354 -2.12 -4.74 -1.33
C GLY A 354 -3.56 -4.79 -1.86
N LEU A 355 -4.13 -6.00 -2.03
CA LEU A 355 -5.53 -6.16 -2.41
C LEU A 355 -6.48 -5.55 -1.35
N ALA A 356 -6.24 -5.83 -0.06
CA ALA A 356 -7.04 -5.26 1.02
C ALA A 356 -6.96 -3.73 1.05
N ALA A 357 -5.77 -3.16 0.85
CA ALA A 357 -5.57 -1.71 0.79
C ALA A 357 -6.41 -1.07 -0.32
N MET A 358 -6.54 -1.73 -1.48
CA MET A 358 -7.36 -1.28 -2.60
C MET A 358 -8.87 -1.38 -2.32
N ILE A 359 -9.31 -2.41 -1.61
CA ILE A 359 -10.74 -2.60 -1.27
C ILE A 359 -11.19 -1.60 -0.20
N PHE A 360 -10.36 -1.36 0.82
CA PHE A 360 -10.69 -0.46 1.93
C PHE A 360 -10.39 1.01 1.66
N GLY A 361 -9.59 1.32 0.63
CA GLY A 361 -9.02 2.66 0.38
C GLY A 361 -9.04 3.09 -1.07
#